data_AF-A0A7S2YPH2-F1
#
_entry.id   AF-A0A7S2YPH2-F1
#
_cell.length_a   1.000
_cell.length_b   1.000
_cell.length_c   1.000
_cell.angle_alpha   90.00
_cell.angle_beta   90.00
_cell.angle_gamma   90.00
#
_symmetry.space_group_name_H-M   'P 1'
#
loop_
_entity.id
_entity.type
_entity.pdbx_description
1 polymer ?
#
loop_
_entity_poly.entity_id
_entity_poly.type
_entity_poly.pdbx_seq_one_letter_code
_entity_poly.pdbx_strand_id
1 'polypeptide(L)'
;ENLGKPVVFTGSQIPLCEPYNDARRNLIMAMIFASRDTINEVTIFFHDRLLRACRSTKVNTHQLLAFDSPNMDPLAKIGITIDENEHLILPPPRGSLRVHSRMDTRLLTIRLVPGFDDSMM
;
A
#
# COMPACT_ATOMS: atom_id res chain seq x y z
N GLU A 1 2.32 14.12 -8.58
CA GLU A 1 1.50 14.04 -9.82
C GLU A 1 2.30 13.34 -10.92
N ASN A 2 1.62 12.70 -11.88
CA ASN A 2 2.24 12.05 -13.03
C ASN A 2 3.30 11.01 -12.67
N LEU A 3 2.99 10.11 -11.71
CA LEU A 3 3.88 9.01 -11.39
C LEU A 3 3.91 8.03 -12.57
N GLY A 4 5.09 7.85 -13.18
CA GLY A 4 5.27 7.01 -14.37
C GLY A 4 6.17 5.81 -14.16
N LYS A 5 6.42 5.44 -12.91
CA LYS A 5 7.14 4.25 -12.49
C LYS A 5 6.48 3.68 -11.24
N PRO A 6 6.53 2.35 -11.02
CA PRO A 6 6.01 1.74 -9.80
C PRO A 6 6.75 2.25 -8.56
N VAL A 7 6.00 2.49 -7.49
CA VAL A 7 6.55 2.72 -6.14
C VAL A 7 5.90 1.72 -5.21
N VAL A 8 6.66 0.73 -4.76
CA VAL A 8 6.16 -0.37 -3.93
C VAL A 8 6.69 -0.24 -2.51
N PHE A 9 5.81 0.08 -1.57
CA PHE A 9 6.08 -0.07 -0.15
C PHE A 9 5.92 -1.54 0.25
N THR A 10 6.80 -2.00 1.13
CA THR A 10 6.76 -3.35 1.69
C THR A 10 7.37 -3.34 3.07
N GLY A 11 7.28 -4.46 3.79
CA GLY A 11 7.87 -4.62 5.10
C GLY A 11 7.69 -6.04 5.60
N SER A 12 7.77 -6.21 6.91
CA SER A 12 7.54 -7.51 7.53
C SER A 12 7.02 -7.38 8.95
N GLN A 13 6.33 -8.42 9.41
CA GLN A 13 5.95 -8.56 10.81
C GLN A 13 7.08 -9.23 11.61
N ILE A 14 7.86 -10.11 10.96
CA ILE A 14 9.02 -10.76 11.56
C ILE A 14 10.30 -10.20 10.92
N PRO A 15 11.34 -9.84 11.70
CA PRO A 15 12.60 -9.32 11.16
C PRO A 15 13.26 -10.26 10.15
N LEU A 16 13.93 -9.67 9.14
CA LEU A 16 14.59 -10.43 8.06
C LEU A 16 15.68 -11.40 8.55
N CYS A 17 16.32 -11.10 9.69
CA CYS A 17 17.37 -11.93 10.28
C CYS A 17 16.84 -13.23 10.92
N GLU A 18 15.55 -13.33 11.20
CA GLU A 18 14.97 -14.53 11.78
C GLU A 18 14.85 -15.65 10.73
N PRO A 19 15.08 -16.93 11.08
CA PRO A 19 15.03 -18.03 10.11
C PRO A 19 13.62 -18.23 9.53
N TYR A 20 12.57 -18.00 10.33
CA TYR A 20 11.18 -18.03 9.90
C TYR A 20 10.65 -16.59 9.83
N ASN A 21 10.53 -16.03 8.63
CA ASN A 21 10.06 -14.65 8.43
C ASN A 21 9.26 -14.47 7.13
N ASP A 22 8.42 -13.44 7.11
CA ASP A 22 7.70 -12.96 5.93
C ASP A 22 8.50 -11.95 5.09
N ALA A 23 9.53 -11.33 5.68
CA ALA A 23 10.35 -10.28 5.06
C ALA A 23 10.97 -10.69 3.73
N ARG A 24 11.55 -11.89 3.65
CA ARG A 24 12.22 -12.37 2.43
C ARG A 24 11.24 -12.41 1.25
N ARG A 25 10.06 -12.99 1.46
CA ARG A 25 9.04 -13.11 0.41
C ARG A 25 8.49 -11.73 0.02
N ASN A 26 8.15 -10.92 1.01
CA ASN A 26 7.62 -9.57 0.79
C ASN A 26 8.60 -8.69 0.01
N LEU A 27 9.91 -8.79 0.29
CA LEU A 27 10.94 -8.03 -0.42
C LEU A 27 11.12 -8.50 -1.87
N ILE A 28 11.20 -9.82 -2.10
CA ILE A 28 11.34 -10.39 -3.46
C ILE A 28 10.17 -9.97 -4.34
N MET A 29 8.95 -10.12 -3.85
CA MET A 29 7.76 -9.77 -4.62
C MET A 29 7.66 -8.26 -4.85
N ALA A 30 8.01 -7.43 -3.87
CA ALA A 30 8.05 -5.99 -4.05
C ALA A 30 9.04 -5.57 -5.14
N MET A 31 10.21 -6.21 -5.23
CA MET A 31 11.16 -5.97 -6.32
C MET A 31 10.62 -6.41 -7.68
N ILE A 32 9.93 -7.56 -7.75
CA ILE A 32 9.28 -8.02 -9.00
C ILE A 32 8.23 -7.03 -9.48
N PHE A 33 7.43 -6.45 -8.58
CA PHE A 33 6.47 -5.41 -8.96
C PHE A 33 7.13 -4.07 -9.29
N ALA A 34 8.18 -3.70 -8.57
CA ALA A 34 8.94 -2.49 -8.84
C ALA A 34 9.71 -2.54 -10.18
N SER A 35 9.95 -3.74 -10.73
CA SER A 35 10.53 -3.90 -12.07
C SER A 35 9.50 -3.93 -13.20
N ARG A 36 8.19 -3.84 -12.90
CA ARG A 36 7.11 -3.84 -13.90
C ARG A 36 6.67 -2.41 -14.21
N ASP A 37 6.69 -2.04 -15.49
CA ASP A 37 6.21 -0.71 -15.94
C ASP A 37 4.67 -0.64 -16.09
N THR A 38 3.95 -1.69 -15.72
CA THR A 38 2.49 -1.78 -15.85
C THR A 38 1.73 -1.06 -14.73
N ILE A 39 2.29 -1.00 -13.51
CA ILE A 39 1.60 -0.45 -12.33
C ILE A 39 2.30 0.84 -11.88
N ASN A 40 1.97 1.95 -12.54
CA ASN A 40 2.55 3.27 -12.27
C ASN A 40 1.88 3.96 -11.07
N GLU A 41 1.89 3.28 -9.94
CA GLU A 41 1.17 3.67 -8.73
C GLU A 41 2.03 3.54 -7.47
N VAL A 42 1.60 4.22 -6.41
CA VAL A 42 2.09 3.95 -5.07
C VAL A 42 1.29 2.79 -4.50
N THR A 43 1.98 1.69 -4.19
CA THR A 43 1.38 0.42 -3.76
C THR A 43 1.98 -0.07 -2.46
N ILE A 44 1.28 -0.97 -1.78
CA ILE A 44 1.78 -1.74 -0.64
C ILE A 44 1.72 -3.22 -1.02
N PHE A 45 2.86 -3.91 -1.03
CA PHE A 45 2.89 -5.36 -1.13
C PHE A 45 3.01 -5.98 0.27
N PHE A 46 2.05 -6.82 0.64
CA PHE A 46 2.09 -7.56 1.91
C PHE A 46 1.25 -8.82 1.80
N HIS A 47 1.75 -9.94 2.34
CA HIS A 47 1.01 -11.22 2.44
C HIS A 47 0.27 -11.59 1.14
N ASP A 48 1.05 -11.74 0.06
CA ASP A 48 0.55 -12.19 -1.25
C ASP A 48 -0.47 -11.27 -1.93
N ARG A 49 -0.56 -10.01 -1.49
CA ARG A 49 -1.46 -9.01 -2.07
C ARG A 49 -0.67 -7.74 -2.40
N LEU A 50 -0.93 -7.20 -3.59
CA LEU A 50 -0.52 -5.85 -3.97
C LEU A 50 -1.73 -4.92 -3.82
N LEU A 51 -1.65 -3.95 -2.93
CA LEU A 51 -2.74 -3.03 -2.62
C LEU A 51 -2.42 -1.61 -3.12
N ARG A 52 -3.43 -0.85 -3.55
CA ARG A 52 -3.28 0.59 -3.79
C ARG A 52 -3.06 1.31 -2.45
N ALA A 53 -1.91 1.98 -2.28
CA ALA A 53 -1.49 2.46 -0.97
C ALA A 53 -2.48 3.45 -0.32
N CYS A 54 -3.08 4.36 -1.10
CA CYS A 54 -4.06 5.33 -0.60
C CYS A 54 -5.45 4.72 -0.27
N ARG A 55 -5.63 3.41 -0.48
CA ARG A 55 -6.84 2.65 -0.10
C ARG A 55 -6.57 1.64 1.02
N SER A 56 -5.32 1.50 1.44
CA SER A 56 -4.90 0.52 2.43
C SER A 56 -4.93 1.09 3.85
N THR A 57 -5.20 0.21 4.81
CA THR A 57 -5.00 0.48 6.25
C THR A 57 -4.36 -0.73 6.92
N LYS A 58 -3.62 -0.52 8.00
CA LYS A 58 -3.16 -1.63 8.85
C LYS A 58 -4.34 -2.13 9.66
N VAL A 59 -4.72 -3.39 9.46
CA VAL A 59 -5.89 -4.03 10.11
C VAL A 59 -5.48 -5.02 11.19
N ASN A 60 -4.24 -5.52 11.16
CA ASN A 60 -3.78 -6.52 12.12
C ASN A 60 -2.35 -6.26 12.59
N THR A 61 -2.10 -6.48 13.88
CA THR A 61 -0.80 -6.32 14.54
C THR A 61 -0.06 -7.64 14.78
N HIS A 62 -0.74 -8.79 14.71
CA HIS A 62 -0.20 -10.11 15.05
C HIS A 62 -0.21 -11.10 13.88
N GLN A 63 -1.09 -10.93 12.90
CA GLN A 63 -1.18 -11.79 11.72
C GLN A 63 -0.25 -11.30 10.61
N LEU A 64 0.19 -12.22 9.75
CA LEU A 64 0.97 -11.90 8.56
C LEU A 64 0.15 -11.05 7.56
N LEU A 65 -1.17 -11.24 7.49
CA LEU A 65 -2.08 -10.35 6.78
C LEU A 65 -2.29 -9.06 7.59
N ALA A 66 -1.27 -8.20 7.61
CA ALA A 66 -1.25 -7.00 8.44
C ALA A 66 -2.02 -5.81 7.82
N PHE A 67 -2.04 -5.73 6.49
CA PHE A 67 -2.68 -4.65 5.73
C PHE A 67 -3.86 -5.18 4.91
N ASP A 68 -4.89 -4.35 4.78
CA ASP A 68 -6.02 -4.61 3.91
C ASP A 68 -6.54 -3.33 3.26
N SER A 69 -7.37 -3.49 2.23
CA SER A 69 -8.03 -2.41 1.50
C SER A 69 -9.55 -2.59 1.59
N PRO A 70 -10.20 -2.03 2.63
CA PRO A 70 -11.59 -2.37 2.96
C PRO A 70 -12.62 -2.03 1.88
N ASN A 71 -12.31 -1.05 1.03
CA ASN A 71 -13.25 -0.49 0.04
C ASN A 71 -12.79 -0.69 -1.41
N MET A 72 -11.77 -1.52 -1.64
CA MET A 72 -11.26 -1.78 -2.99
C MET A 72 -10.48 -3.10 -3.01
N ASP A 73 -10.72 -3.93 -4.03
CA ASP A 73 -9.95 -5.16 -4.22
C ASP A 73 -8.45 -4.89 -4.43
N PRO A 74 -7.56 -5.86 -4.11
CA PRO A 74 -6.14 -5.77 -4.42
C PRO A 74 -5.89 -5.51 -5.90
N LEU A 75 -4.84 -4.76 -6.25
CA LEU A 75 -4.38 -4.62 -7.64
C LEU A 75 -3.83 -5.93 -8.20
N ALA A 76 -3.25 -6.77 -7.33
CA ALA A 76 -2.83 -8.12 -7.70
C ALA A 76 -2.87 -9.08 -6.51
N LYS A 77 -3.03 -10.37 -6.79
CA LYS A 77 -2.93 -11.47 -5.81
C LYS A 77 -1.89 -12.49 -6.28
N ILE A 78 -1.13 -13.05 -5.34
CA ILE A 78 -0.08 -14.02 -5.62
C ILE A 78 -0.58 -15.42 -5.27
N GLY A 79 -0.66 -16.29 -6.27
CA GLY A 79 -0.88 -17.72 -6.13
C GLY A 79 0.25 -18.50 -6.80
N ILE A 80 -0.11 -19.54 -7.55
CA ILE A 80 0.85 -20.23 -8.46
C ILE A 80 1.35 -19.25 -9.53
N THR A 81 0.45 -18.38 -9.99
CA THR A 81 0.73 -17.27 -10.90
C THR A 81 0.41 -15.94 -10.21
N ILE A 82 0.80 -14.84 -10.85
CA ILE A 82 0.39 -13.49 -10.44
C ILE A 82 -0.91 -13.17 -11.17
N ASP A 83 -1.96 -12.89 -10.40
CA ASP A 83 -3.28 -12.50 -10.91
C ASP A 83 -3.43 -10.98 -10.72
N GLU A 84 -3.40 -10.22 -11.82
CA GLU A 84 -3.51 -8.75 -11.82
C GLU A 84 -4.93 -8.31 -12.17
N ASN A 85 -5.49 -7.40 -11.39
CA ASN A 85 -6.78 -6.78 -11.66
C ASN A 85 -6.59 -5.58 -12.60
N GLU A 86 -6.39 -5.86 -13.89
CA GLU A 86 -6.11 -4.85 -14.93
C GLU A 86 -7.13 -3.70 -14.96
N HIS A 87 -8.41 -4.00 -14.71
CA HIS A 87 -9.48 -2.99 -14.66
C HIS A 87 -9.34 -1.98 -13.53
N LEU A 88 -8.55 -2.29 -12.49
CA LEU A 88 -8.31 -1.39 -11.36
C LEU A 88 -7.04 -0.55 -11.54
N ILE A 89 -6.13 -0.95 -12.43
CA ILE A 89 -4.84 -0.29 -12.65
C ILE A 89 -5.07 1.06 -13.35
N LEU A 90 -4.40 2.11 -12.86
CA LEU A 90 -4.50 3.44 -13.45
C LEU A 90 -3.86 3.48 -14.85
N PRO A 91 -4.42 4.26 -15.78
CA PRO A 91 -3.76 4.51 -17.06
C PRO A 91 -2.41 5.21 -16.85
N PRO A 92 -1.46 5.05 -17.78
CA PRO A 92 -0.18 5.74 -17.73
C PRO A 92 -0.35 7.27 -17.59
N PRO A 93 0.54 7.94 -16.85
CA PRO A 93 0.45 9.38 -16.64
C PRO A 93 0.65 10.14 -17.95
N ARG A 94 0.04 11.32 -18.06
CA ARG A 94 0.25 12.25 -19.16
C ARG A 94 1.09 13.43 -18.68
N GLY A 95 2.41 13.34 -18.89
CA GLY A 95 3.36 14.42 -18.57
C GLY A 95 4.53 13.98 -17.69
N SER A 96 5.38 14.95 -17.35
CA SER A 96 6.54 14.72 -16.48
C SER A 96 6.14 14.59 -15.01
N LEU A 97 6.91 13.79 -14.26
CA LEU A 97 6.76 13.62 -12.82
C LEU A 97 6.87 14.98 -12.11
N ARG A 98 5.87 15.29 -11.27
CA ARG A 98 5.88 16.47 -10.41
C ARG A 98 5.74 16.05 -8.95
N VAL A 99 6.78 16.32 -8.18
CA VAL A 99 6.83 16.03 -6.74
C VAL A 99 6.35 17.24 -5.96
N HIS A 100 5.30 17.07 -5.16
CA HIS A 100 4.80 18.10 -4.25
C HIS A 100 5.50 17.97 -2.90
N SER A 101 6.54 18.76 -2.67
CA SER A 101 7.35 18.71 -1.44
C SER A 101 6.81 19.58 -0.30
N ARG A 102 5.86 20.49 -0.59
CA ARG A 102 5.24 21.37 0.40
C ARG A 102 3.82 20.86 0.67
N MET A 103 3.63 20.21 1.82
CA MET A 103 2.31 19.80 2.30
C MET A 103 1.89 20.69 3.47
N ASP A 104 0.61 21.07 3.51
CA ASP A 104 0.06 21.79 4.67
C ASP A 104 -0.03 20.84 5.86
N THR A 105 0.58 21.22 6.98
CA THR A 105 0.62 20.42 8.21
C THR A 105 -0.50 20.78 9.18
N ARG A 106 -1.33 21.79 8.88
CA ARG A 106 -2.47 22.22 9.69
C ARG A 106 -3.66 21.29 9.47
N LEU A 107 -3.54 20.06 9.98
CA LEU A 107 -4.55 19.02 9.86
C LEU A 107 -5.03 18.60 11.26
N LEU A 108 -6.34 18.37 11.39
CA LEU A 108 -6.96 17.88 12.61
C LEU A 108 -7.75 16.61 12.29
N THR A 109 -7.49 15.53 13.04
CA THR A 109 -8.23 14.27 12.93
C THR A 109 -9.03 14.06 14.20
N ILE A 110 -10.35 14.20 14.10
CA ILE A 110 -11.27 13.95 15.22
C ILE A 110 -11.93 12.59 15.00
N ARG A 111 -11.78 11.70 15.99
CA ARG A 111 -12.56 10.45 16.06
C ARG A 111 -13.74 10.66 17.00
N LEU A 112 -14.94 10.69 16.44
CA LEU A 112 -16.17 10.77 17.21
C LEU A 112 -16.45 9.43 17.90
N VAL A 113 -16.82 9.50 19.17
CA VAL A 113 -17.22 8.36 20.00
C VAL A 113 -18.48 8.74 20.78
N PRO A 114 -19.30 7.78 21.25
CA PRO A 114 -20.44 8.10 22.10
C PRO A 114 -20.00 8.89 23.33
N GLY A 115 -20.69 10.00 23.63
CA GLY A 115 -20.35 10.91 24.73
C GLY A 115 -19.30 11.97 24.39
N PHE A 116 -18.99 12.16 23.10
CA PHE A 116 -18.16 13.27 22.65
C PHE A 116 -18.81 14.61 22.99
N ASP A 117 -18.09 15.44 23.75
CA ASP A 117 -18.45 16.81 24.12
C ASP A 117 -17.47 17.76 23.42
N ASP A 118 -17.99 18.62 22.56
CA ASP A 118 -17.21 19.57 21.77
C ASP A 118 -16.72 20.77 22.57
N SER A 119 -17.25 20.99 23.79
CA SER A 119 -16.82 22.06 24.67
C SER A 119 -15.39 21.89 25.23
N MET A 120 -14.76 20.72 25.01
CA MET A 120 -13.37 20.44 25.38
C MET A 120 -12.34 20.71 24.26
N MET A 121 -12.76 21.17 23.07
CA MET A 121 -11.88 21.59 21.97
C MET A 121 -11.72 23.10 21.89
#